data_AF-A0A9R0AM08-F1
#
_entry.id   AF-A0A9R0AM08-F1
#
_cell.length_a   1.000
_cell.length_b   1.000
_cell.length_c   1.000
_cell.angle_alpha   90.00
_cell.angle_beta   90.00
_cell.angle_gamma   90.00
#
_symmetry.space_group_name_H-M   'P 1'
#
loop_
_entity.id
_entity.type
_entity.pdbx_description
1 polymer ?
#
loop_
_entity_poly.entity_id
_entity_poly.type
_entity_poly.pdbx_seq_one_letter_code
_entity_poly.pdbx_strand_id
1 'polypeptide(L)'
;MRFVVVLSCAGTLLRFDQLQVGDQVMVNYNLENPEERGFWYDAEITALNAVSRTNKEIHVKILLGGPGDVIGDCKLQFLDEIYRIETPGAPALSAADGPFKRKTGPECKHCKADPDAECRFCSCCVCGGKQDAHMQLLCDECNMAFHIYCLTPPLTAIPEDEDWYCPTCKNDSSEVVKAGEKLRTSKKKSKMPSATTESQRDWGKV
;
A
#
# COMPACT_ATOMS: atom_id res chain seq x y z
N MET A 1 -9.84 14.36 -27.28
CA MET A 1 -10.07 13.09 -26.55
C MET A 1 -8.76 12.32 -26.47
N ARG A 2 -8.14 12.22 -25.29
CA ARG A 2 -7.02 11.28 -25.09
C ARG A 2 -7.64 9.90 -24.90
N PHE A 3 -7.36 8.98 -25.81
CA PHE A 3 -7.71 7.58 -25.67
C PHE A 3 -7.00 7.06 -24.41
N VAL A 4 -7.76 6.84 -23.34
CA VAL A 4 -7.30 6.00 -22.24
C VAL A 4 -7.29 4.59 -22.81
N VAL A 5 -6.15 4.19 -23.37
CA VAL A 5 -5.95 2.81 -23.84
C VAL A 5 -5.91 1.97 -22.56
N VAL A 6 -6.98 1.21 -22.34
CA VAL A 6 -6.99 0.14 -21.36
C VAL A 6 -5.97 -0.88 -21.84
N LEU A 7 -4.74 -0.80 -21.32
CA LEU A 7 -3.68 -1.77 -21.62
C LEU A 7 -4.12 -3.13 -21.08
N SER A 8 -4.13 -4.13 -21.95
CA SER A 8 -4.54 -5.49 -21.65
C SER A 8 -3.73 -6.06 -20.49
N CYS A 9 -4.40 -6.80 -19.62
CA CYS A 9 -3.94 -7.09 -18.27
C CYS A 9 -2.96 -8.28 -18.15
N ALA A 10 -2.31 -8.72 -19.23
CA ALA A 10 -1.38 -9.85 -19.26
C ALA A 10 -0.10 -9.48 -19.97
N GLY A 11 0.72 -8.70 -19.28
CA GLY A 11 2.09 -8.49 -19.70
C GLY A 11 2.78 -9.84 -19.94
N THR A 12 3.58 -9.91 -21.00
CA THR A 12 4.52 -11.02 -21.18
C THR A 12 5.63 -10.90 -20.14
N LEU A 13 5.86 -11.94 -19.35
CA LEU A 13 6.95 -11.98 -18.37
C LEU A 13 8.30 -12.02 -19.10
N LEU A 14 9.15 -11.05 -18.82
CA LEU A 14 10.47 -10.91 -19.40
C LEU A 14 11.51 -11.55 -18.48
N ARG A 15 12.39 -12.37 -19.06
CA ARG A 15 13.54 -12.92 -18.33
C ARG A 15 14.69 -11.93 -18.36
N PHE A 16 15.59 -12.04 -17.39
CA PHE A 16 16.77 -11.17 -17.29
C PHE A 16 17.58 -11.04 -18.59
N ASP A 17 17.74 -12.15 -19.34
CA ASP A 17 18.47 -12.18 -20.62
C ASP A 17 17.79 -11.40 -21.76
N GLN A 18 16.51 -11.06 -21.60
CA GLN A 18 15.71 -10.33 -22.58
C GLN A 18 15.67 -8.82 -22.29
N LEU A 19 16.19 -8.39 -21.14
CA LEU A 19 16.14 -7.00 -20.69
C LEU A 19 17.35 -6.21 -21.20
N GLN A 20 17.11 -4.95 -21.54
CA GLN A 20 18.13 -3.99 -21.96
C GLN A 20 17.95 -2.66 -21.23
N VAL A 21 19.05 -1.93 -21.04
CA VAL A 21 18.99 -0.56 -20.51
C VAL A 21 18.22 0.32 -21.49
N GLY A 22 17.25 1.07 -20.99
CA GLY A 22 16.31 1.87 -21.77
C GLY A 22 14.97 1.18 -22.06
N ASP A 23 14.82 -0.11 -21.75
CA ASP A 23 13.54 -0.79 -21.93
C ASP A 23 12.47 -0.22 -20.98
N GLN A 24 11.27 0.00 -21.54
CA GLN A 24 10.09 0.34 -20.76
C GLN A 24 9.34 -0.93 -20.37
N VAL A 25 9.27 -1.16 -19.06
CA VAL A 25 8.75 -2.38 -18.45
C VAL A 25 7.81 -2.04 -17.31
N MET A 26 6.92 -2.97 -16.98
CA MET A 26 6.06 -2.87 -15.81
C MET A 26 6.64 -3.75 -14.70
N VAL A 27 6.88 -3.15 -13.53
CA VAL A 27 7.61 -3.76 -12.42
C VAL A 27 6.86 -3.59 -11.11
N ASN A 28 7.09 -4.50 -10.16
CA ASN A 28 6.60 -4.34 -8.81
C ASN A 28 7.62 -3.54 -7.96
N TYR A 29 7.17 -2.46 -7.34
CA TYR A 29 8.00 -1.67 -6.45
C TYR A 29 7.17 -1.06 -5.31
N ASN A 30 7.77 -0.89 -4.14
CA ASN A 30 7.13 -0.24 -3.00
C ASN A 30 7.85 1.08 -2.69
N LEU A 31 7.13 2.19 -2.88
CA LEU A 31 7.67 3.54 -2.71
C LEU A 31 7.96 3.90 -1.24
N GLU A 32 7.28 3.26 -0.29
CA GLU A 32 7.47 3.50 1.14
C GLU A 32 8.55 2.57 1.71
N ASN A 33 8.50 1.29 1.35
CA ASN A 33 9.40 0.24 1.84
C ASN A 33 10.00 -0.57 0.68
N PRO A 34 11.13 -0.15 0.07
CA PRO A 34 11.71 -0.80 -1.12
C PRO A 34 12.09 -2.28 -0.99
N GLU A 35 12.16 -2.82 0.24
CA GLU A 35 12.44 -4.23 0.51
C GLU A 35 11.17 -5.11 0.48
N GLU A 36 9.98 -4.50 0.50
CA GLU A 36 8.70 -5.20 0.51
C GLU A 36 8.04 -5.16 -0.87
N ARG A 37 7.13 -6.12 -1.12
CA ARG A 37 6.25 -6.06 -2.29
C ARG A 37 5.39 -4.79 -2.22
N GLY A 38 5.21 -4.14 -3.37
CA GLY A 38 4.39 -2.95 -3.50
C GLY A 38 3.43 -3.05 -4.67
N PHE A 39 3.35 -1.96 -5.43
CA PHE A 39 2.42 -1.80 -6.54
C PHE A 39 3.13 -1.96 -7.88
N TRP A 40 2.33 -2.09 -8.94
CA TRP A 40 2.83 -2.19 -10.30
C TRP A 40 2.99 -0.79 -10.88
N TYR A 41 4.20 -0.48 -11.34
CA TYR A 41 4.52 0.79 -11.97
C TYR A 41 5.17 0.56 -13.34
N ASP A 42 4.94 1.49 -14.25
CA ASP A 42 5.76 1.63 -15.44
C ASP A 42 7.13 2.15 -15.02
N ALA A 43 8.18 1.59 -15.60
CA ALA A 43 9.55 1.92 -15.28
C ALA A 43 10.45 1.80 -16.50
N GLU A 44 11.55 2.53 -16.50
CA GLU A 44 12.61 2.36 -17.49
C GLU A 44 13.84 1.76 -16.83
N ILE A 45 14.42 0.74 -17.45
CA ILE A 45 15.63 0.09 -16.95
C ILE A 45 16.81 1.03 -17.10
N THR A 46 17.48 1.36 -15.99
CA THR A 46 18.64 2.26 -15.96
C THR A 46 19.95 1.50 -15.84
N ALA A 47 19.97 0.35 -15.16
CA ALA A 47 21.16 -0.50 -15.08
C ALA A 47 20.80 -1.99 -14.92
N LEU A 48 21.63 -2.84 -15.54
CA LEU A 48 21.57 -4.30 -15.44
C LEU A 48 22.95 -4.80 -15.04
N ASN A 49 23.07 -5.35 -13.84
CA ASN A 49 24.32 -5.92 -13.33
C ASN A 49 24.13 -7.43 -13.12
N ALA A 50 24.96 -8.23 -13.77
CA ALA A 50 24.98 -9.69 -13.59
C ALA A 50 26.36 -10.11 -13.10
N VAL A 51 26.55 -10.14 -11.78
CA VAL A 51 27.83 -10.54 -11.16
C VAL A 51 28.01 -12.06 -11.25
N SER A 52 26.93 -12.83 -11.16
CA SER A 52 26.94 -14.28 -11.35
C SER A 52 25.58 -14.80 -11.85
N ARG A 53 25.47 -16.12 -12.05
CA ARG A 53 24.20 -16.76 -12.42
C ARG A 53 23.07 -16.49 -11.42
N THR A 54 23.40 -16.37 -10.13
CA THR A 54 22.43 -16.16 -9.04
C THR A 54 22.43 -14.74 -8.49
N ASN A 55 23.49 -13.97 -8.72
CA ASN A 55 23.60 -12.59 -8.26
C ASN A 55 23.40 -11.63 -9.43
N LYS A 56 22.18 -11.12 -9.53
CA LYS A 56 21.73 -10.17 -10.55
C LYS A 56 21.08 -8.99 -9.84
N GLU A 57 21.30 -7.80 -10.38
CA GLU A 57 20.70 -6.56 -9.88
C GLU A 57 20.16 -5.76 -11.06
N ILE A 58 18.97 -5.19 -10.87
CA ILE A 58 18.32 -4.33 -11.84
C ILE A 58 17.96 -3.04 -11.15
N HIS A 59 18.38 -1.93 -11.73
CA HIS A 59 17.96 -0.59 -11.32
C HIS A 59 17.05 -0.01 -12.38
N VAL A 60 16.02 0.70 -11.93
CA VAL A 60 15.05 1.36 -12.80
C VAL A 60 14.77 2.78 -12.35
N LYS A 61 14.15 3.56 -13.23
CA LYS A 61 13.47 4.79 -12.87
C LYS A 61 11.95 4.56 -12.95
N ILE A 62 11.23 4.79 -11.86
CA ILE A 62 9.78 4.60 -11.76
C ILE A 62 9.06 5.81 -12.37
N LEU A 63 8.06 5.58 -13.22
CA LEU A 63 7.28 6.60 -13.92
C LEU A 63 5.90 6.75 -13.27
N LEU A 64 5.62 7.88 -12.61
CA LEU A 64 4.36 8.09 -11.87
C LEU A 64 3.24 8.75 -12.71
N GLY A 65 3.47 8.98 -14.01
CA GLY A 65 2.46 9.47 -14.96
C GLY A 65 2.44 10.98 -15.21
N GLY A 66 3.11 11.79 -14.38
CA GLY A 66 3.31 13.22 -14.60
C GLY A 66 4.57 13.55 -15.41
N PRO A 67 4.62 14.65 -16.18
CA PRO A 67 5.84 15.09 -16.85
C PRO A 67 6.90 15.49 -15.81
N GLY A 68 7.88 14.62 -15.59
CA GLY A 68 8.96 14.83 -14.62
C GLY A 68 8.76 14.14 -13.26
N ASP A 69 7.61 13.51 -13.02
CA ASP A 69 7.37 12.71 -11.81
C ASP A 69 8.00 11.32 -11.97
N VAL A 70 9.33 11.30 -11.81
CA VAL A 70 10.17 10.11 -11.92
C VAL A 70 10.92 9.91 -10.62
N ILE A 71 10.89 8.69 -10.10
CA ILE A 71 11.75 8.28 -8.98
C ILE A 71 12.92 7.50 -9.56
N GLY A 72 14.11 8.08 -9.50
CA GLY A 72 15.33 7.49 -10.04
C GLY A 72 15.97 6.44 -9.13
N ASP A 73 16.86 5.63 -9.71
CA ASP A 73 17.76 4.70 -9.02
C ASP A 73 17.08 3.71 -8.06
N CYS A 74 15.96 3.14 -8.49
CA CYS A 74 15.20 2.17 -7.73
C CYS A 74 15.71 0.75 -8.00
N LYS A 75 16.27 0.09 -6.98
CA LYS A 75 16.70 -1.31 -7.06
C LYS A 75 15.49 -2.25 -6.97
N LEU A 76 15.29 -3.08 -7.99
CA LEU A 76 14.21 -4.06 -7.99
C LEU A 76 14.51 -5.26 -7.08
N GLN A 77 13.51 -5.67 -6.30
CA GLN A 77 13.57 -6.90 -5.50
C GLN A 77 13.05 -8.13 -6.28
N PHE A 78 12.03 -7.95 -7.12
CA PHE A 78 11.34 -9.03 -7.82
C PHE A 78 11.79 -9.16 -9.28
N LEU A 79 12.98 -9.73 -9.49
CA LEU A 79 13.60 -9.84 -10.82
C LEU A 79 12.89 -10.85 -11.74
N ASP A 80 12.11 -11.77 -11.17
CA ASP A 80 11.32 -12.76 -11.91
C ASP A 80 9.90 -12.28 -12.25
N GLU A 81 9.54 -11.05 -11.86
CA GLU A 81 8.20 -10.49 -12.06
C GLU A 81 8.25 -9.17 -12.85
N ILE A 82 9.03 -9.16 -13.94
CA ILE A 82 9.16 -8.01 -14.84
C ILE A 82 8.32 -8.27 -16.09
N TYR A 83 7.45 -7.33 -16.44
CA TYR A 83 6.49 -7.50 -17.52
C TYR A 83 6.75 -6.53 -18.67
N ARG A 84 6.57 -7.01 -19.89
CA ARG A 84 6.51 -6.15 -21.07
C ARG A 84 5.29 -5.23 -20.98
N ILE A 85 5.49 -3.94 -21.22
CA ILE A 85 4.38 -3.01 -21.44
C ILE A 85 3.80 -3.30 -22.83
N GLU A 86 2.50 -3.58 -22.88
CA GLU A 86 1.83 -3.83 -24.15
C GLU A 86 1.70 -2.54 -24.96
N THR A 87 1.90 -2.63 -26.27
CA THR A 87 1.67 -1.50 -27.16
C THR A 87 0.20 -1.41 -27.56
N PRO A 88 -0.35 -0.21 -27.82
CA PRO A 88 -1.68 -0.06 -28.38
C PRO A 88 -1.87 -0.93 -29.63
N GLY A 89 -2.90 -1.79 -29.65
CA GLY A 89 -3.14 -2.76 -30.72
C GLY A 89 -2.69 -4.19 -30.43
N ALA A 90 -2.15 -4.47 -29.23
CA ALA A 90 -1.94 -5.83 -28.78
C ALA A 90 -3.27 -6.63 -28.72
N PRO A 91 -3.24 -7.95 -28.96
CA PRO A 91 -4.43 -8.79 -28.86
C PRO A 91 -5.04 -8.67 -27.45
N ALA A 92 -6.32 -8.31 -27.37
CA ALA A 92 -7.03 -8.32 -26.10
C ALA A 92 -7.10 -9.76 -25.58
N LEU A 93 -6.81 -9.93 -24.28
CA LEU A 93 -6.96 -11.22 -23.64
C LEU A 93 -8.37 -11.74 -23.79
N SER A 94 -8.47 -13.00 -24.14
CA SER A 94 -9.74 -13.70 -24.19
C SER A 94 -10.04 -14.30 -22.82
N ALA A 95 -11.32 -14.58 -22.56
CA ALA A 95 -11.72 -15.34 -21.37
C ALA A 95 -11.10 -16.76 -21.32
N ALA A 96 -10.56 -17.26 -22.45
CA ALA A 96 -9.89 -18.56 -22.51
C ALA A 96 -8.47 -18.54 -21.93
N ASP A 97 -7.85 -17.36 -21.78
CA ASP A 97 -6.48 -17.24 -21.25
C ASP A 97 -6.44 -17.32 -19.70
N GLY A 98 -7.61 -17.44 -19.06
CA GLY A 98 -7.75 -17.57 -17.61
C GLY A 98 -7.55 -16.27 -16.84
N PRO A 99 -7.80 -16.27 -15.51
CA PRO A 99 -7.64 -15.09 -14.69
C PRO A 99 -6.14 -14.80 -14.44
N PHE A 100 -5.60 -13.78 -15.09
CA PHE A 100 -4.27 -13.23 -14.77
C PHE A 100 -4.32 -12.44 -13.47
N LYS A 101 -4.03 -13.11 -12.35
CA LYS A 101 -3.86 -12.46 -11.05
C LYS A 101 -2.39 -12.23 -10.77
N ARG A 102 -1.92 -11.01 -11.02
CA ARG A 102 -0.62 -10.55 -10.51
C ARG A 102 -0.69 -10.45 -8.99
N LYS A 103 0.39 -10.80 -8.30
CA LYS A 103 0.49 -10.54 -6.86
C LYS A 103 0.61 -9.03 -6.65
N THR A 104 -0.21 -8.48 -5.76
CA THR A 104 -0.31 -7.03 -5.53
C THR A 104 -0.14 -6.72 -4.06
N GLY A 105 0.59 -5.65 -3.76
CA GLY A 105 0.68 -5.06 -2.42
C GLY A 105 1.60 -5.82 -1.47
N PRO A 106 1.83 -5.24 -0.27
CA PRO A 106 2.61 -5.87 0.78
C PRO A 106 1.88 -7.12 1.31
N GLU A 107 2.59 -8.24 1.36
CA GLU A 107 2.04 -9.47 1.93
C GLU A 107 1.95 -9.36 3.46
N CYS A 108 0.80 -9.73 4.02
CA CYS A 108 0.66 -9.78 5.47
C CYS A 108 1.62 -10.82 6.06
N LYS A 109 2.55 -10.38 6.93
CA LYS A 109 3.55 -11.24 7.58
C LYS A 109 2.93 -12.34 8.45
N HIS A 110 1.69 -12.17 8.89
CA HIS A 110 0.99 -13.13 9.77
C HIS A 110 0.29 -14.26 9.01
N CYS A 111 -0.45 -13.95 7.94
CA CYS A 111 -1.20 -14.96 7.18
C CYS A 111 -0.64 -15.24 5.79
N LYS A 112 0.45 -14.57 5.39
CA LYS A 112 1.09 -14.72 4.06
C LYS A 112 0.12 -14.58 2.89
N ALA A 113 -0.88 -13.71 3.05
CA ALA A 113 -1.96 -13.49 2.10
C ALA A 113 -2.79 -14.75 1.76
N ASP A 114 -2.78 -15.78 2.61
CA ASP A 114 -3.64 -16.96 2.46
C ASP A 114 -5.11 -16.54 2.55
N PRO A 115 -5.92 -16.65 1.47
CA PRO A 115 -7.29 -16.16 1.45
C PRO A 115 -8.21 -16.91 2.43
N ASP A 116 -7.87 -18.15 2.77
CA ASP A 116 -8.68 -19.02 3.61
C ASP A 116 -8.29 -18.95 5.09
N ALA A 117 -7.13 -18.35 5.39
CA ALA A 117 -6.68 -18.15 6.77
C ALA A 117 -7.28 -16.89 7.41
N GLU A 118 -7.92 -17.07 8.57
CA GLU A 118 -8.31 -15.96 9.45
C GLU A 118 -7.09 -15.18 9.93
N CYS A 119 -7.17 -13.83 9.92
CA CYS A 119 -6.08 -12.97 10.33
C CYS A 119 -6.59 -11.68 10.98
N ARG A 120 -6.38 -11.55 12.29
CA ARG A 120 -6.76 -10.34 13.05
C ARG A 120 -5.83 -9.15 12.83
N PHE A 121 -4.74 -9.32 12.08
CA PHE A 121 -3.77 -8.26 11.80
C PHE A 121 -4.07 -7.52 10.48
N CYS A 122 -4.40 -8.25 9.41
CA CYS A 122 -4.73 -7.67 8.10
C CYS A 122 -6.21 -7.76 7.73
N SER A 123 -7.05 -8.13 8.69
CA SER A 123 -8.50 -8.20 8.51
C SER A 123 -9.19 -7.86 9.82
N CYS A 124 -10.49 -8.17 9.95
CA CYS A 124 -11.26 -7.78 11.13
C CYS A 124 -10.56 -8.23 12.42
N CYS A 125 -10.23 -7.30 13.31
CA CYS A 125 -9.47 -7.61 14.50
C CYS A 125 -10.29 -8.42 15.54
N VAL A 126 -11.61 -8.48 15.37
CA VAL A 126 -12.53 -9.23 16.25
C VAL A 126 -12.61 -10.68 15.80
N CYS A 127 -13.10 -10.93 14.57
CA CYS A 127 -13.32 -12.28 14.06
C CYS A 127 -12.13 -12.85 13.26
N GLY A 128 -11.31 -12.00 12.63
CA GLY A 128 -10.23 -12.40 11.73
C GLY A 128 -10.68 -12.73 10.30
N GLY A 129 -11.98 -12.71 10.03
CA GLY A 129 -12.57 -13.06 8.74
C GLY A 129 -12.30 -12.01 7.66
N LYS A 130 -12.01 -12.49 6.44
CA LYS A 130 -11.65 -11.70 5.25
C LYS A 130 -12.83 -11.40 4.30
N GLN A 131 -14.01 -11.92 4.62
CA GLN A 131 -15.24 -11.65 3.89
C GLN A 131 -15.73 -10.22 4.07
N ASP A 132 -16.70 -9.81 3.26
CA ASP A 132 -17.44 -8.55 3.42
C ASP A 132 -16.54 -7.31 3.59
N ALA A 133 -15.47 -7.19 2.78
CA ALA A 133 -14.54 -6.06 2.85
C ALA A 133 -15.23 -4.69 2.71
N HIS A 134 -16.35 -4.64 1.96
CA HIS A 134 -17.18 -3.45 1.80
C HIS A 134 -17.97 -3.05 3.07
N MET A 135 -18.04 -3.94 4.07
CA MET A 135 -18.64 -3.73 5.38
C MET A 135 -17.58 -3.62 6.49
N GLN A 136 -16.32 -3.31 6.15
CA GLN A 136 -15.22 -3.12 7.09
C GLN A 136 -14.84 -1.64 7.22
N LEU A 137 -14.55 -1.22 8.45
CA LEU A 137 -14.02 0.08 8.82
C LEU A 137 -12.55 -0.06 9.22
N LEU A 138 -11.73 0.94 8.86
CA LEU A 138 -10.36 1.08 9.33
C LEU A 138 -10.31 2.19 10.38
N CYS A 139 -9.63 1.93 11.50
CA CYS A 139 -9.45 2.96 12.53
C CYS A 139 -8.32 3.92 12.15
N ASP A 140 -8.58 5.24 12.12
CA ASP A 140 -7.60 6.27 11.71
C ASP A 140 -6.39 6.46 12.66
N GLU A 141 -6.47 5.85 13.85
CA GLU A 141 -5.41 5.90 14.86
C GLU A 141 -4.53 4.64 14.83
N CYS A 142 -5.12 3.44 14.72
CA CYS A 142 -4.37 2.17 14.82
C CYS A 142 -4.32 1.35 13.53
N ASN A 143 -5.02 1.77 12.47
CA ASN A 143 -5.14 1.10 11.18
C ASN A 143 -5.67 -0.35 11.24
N MET A 144 -6.27 -0.76 12.35
CA MET A 144 -6.91 -2.08 12.47
C MET A 144 -8.29 -2.05 11.82
N ALA A 145 -8.67 -3.16 11.18
CA ALA A 145 -9.96 -3.31 10.51
C ALA A 145 -11.04 -3.90 11.42
N PHE A 146 -12.30 -3.51 11.22
CA PHE A 146 -13.46 -3.98 11.97
C PHE A 146 -14.66 -4.14 11.05
N HIS A 147 -15.33 -5.29 11.05
CA HIS A 147 -16.67 -5.35 10.44
C HIS A 147 -17.66 -4.53 11.25
N ILE A 148 -18.57 -3.83 10.57
CA ILE A 148 -19.64 -3.05 11.21
C ILE A 148 -20.48 -3.90 12.18
N TYR A 149 -20.68 -5.18 11.86
CA TYR A 149 -21.47 -6.12 12.65
C TYR A 149 -20.67 -6.81 13.77
N CYS A 150 -19.34 -6.74 13.75
CA CYS A 150 -18.49 -7.28 14.82
C CYS A 150 -18.26 -6.27 15.96
N LEU A 151 -18.68 -5.01 15.78
CA LEU A 151 -18.62 -3.97 16.80
C LEU A 151 -19.65 -4.24 17.91
N THR A 152 -19.46 -3.60 19.06
CA THR A 152 -20.41 -3.64 20.18
C THR A 152 -20.68 -2.22 20.65
N PRO A 153 -21.88 -1.66 20.40
CA PRO A 153 -22.98 -2.26 19.62
C PRO A 153 -22.65 -2.41 18.11
N PRO A 154 -23.27 -3.37 17.40
CA PRO A 154 -23.15 -3.48 15.94
C PRO A 154 -23.69 -2.24 15.24
N LEU A 155 -23.03 -1.80 14.17
CA LEU A 155 -23.51 -0.74 13.29
C LEU A 155 -24.35 -1.33 12.15
N THR A 156 -25.38 -0.60 11.73
CA THR A 156 -26.28 -1.00 10.63
C THR A 156 -25.76 -0.60 9.25
N ALA A 157 -24.88 0.39 9.18
CA ALA A 157 -24.27 0.89 7.95
C ALA A 157 -22.87 1.45 8.25
N ILE A 158 -22.09 1.63 7.19
CA ILE A 158 -20.82 2.36 7.24
C ILE A 158 -21.14 3.83 7.58
N PRO A 159 -20.52 4.43 8.61
CA PRO A 159 -20.69 5.85 8.93
C PRO A 159 -20.32 6.74 7.74
N GLU A 160 -21.01 7.87 7.60
CA GLU A 160 -20.73 8.87 6.54
C GLU A 160 -19.56 9.80 6.91
N ASP A 161 -19.13 9.78 8.17
CA ASP A 161 -18.01 10.58 8.65
C ASP A 161 -16.70 10.18 7.96
N GLU A 162 -15.85 11.16 7.65
CA GLU A 162 -14.54 10.92 7.03
C GLU A 162 -13.59 10.15 7.94
N ASP A 163 -13.67 10.39 9.26
CA ASP A 163 -12.84 9.73 10.27
C ASP A 163 -13.66 8.74 11.11
N TRP A 164 -13.09 7.58 11.40
CA TRP A 164 -13.65 6.61 12.33
C TRP A 164 -12.61 6.03 13.30
N TYR A 165 -13.00 5.93 14.57
CA TYR A 165 -12.13 5.41 15.64
C TYR A 165 -12.74 4.18 16.29
N CYS A 166 -11.94 3.12 16.43
CA CYS A 166 -12.35 1.90 17.10
C CYS A 166 -12.61 2.12 18.60
N PRO A 167 -13.36 1.23 19.29
CA PRO A 167 -13.68 1.39 20.70
C PRO A 167 -12.47 1.57 21.63
N THR A 168 -11.31 1.04 21.25
CA THR A 168 -10.06 1.18 22.02
C THR A 168 -9.36 2.52 21.79
N CYS A 169 -9.56 3.14 20.63
CA CYS A 169 -8.92 4.40 20.24
C CYS A 169 -9.82 5.61 20.46
N LYS A 170 -11.14 5.41 20.44
CA LYS A 170 -12.11 6.45 20.71
C LYS A 170 -11.94 6.91 22.17
N ASN A 171 -11.45 8.13 22.36
CA ASN A 171 -11.40 8.74 23.68
C ASN A 171 -12.81 9.24 24.01
N ASP A 172 -13.41 8.77 25.10
CA ASP A 172 -14.68 9.33 25.54
C ASP A 172 -14.51 10.82 25.80
N SER A 173 -15.20 11.65 25.03
CA SER A 173 -15.21 13.10 25.18
C SER A 173 -15.83 13.56 26.51
N SER A 174 -16.32 12.63 27.33
CA SER A 174 -16.77 12.86 28.72
C SER A 174 -15.65 12.75 29.76
N GLU A 175 -14.44 12.28 29.43
CA GLU A 175 -13.28 12.47 30.30
C GLU A 175 -12.83 13.95 30.21
N VAL A 176 -13.51 14.82 30.94
CA VAL A 176 -12.99 16.16 31.24
C VAL A 176 -11.67 15.95 31.96
N VAL A 177 -10.54 16.13 31.26
CA VAL A 177 -9.23 16.05 31.90
C VAL A 177 -9.24 17.08 33.03
N LYS A 178 -9.07 16.62 34.28
CA LYS A 178 -9.00 17.53 35.41
C LYS A 178 -7.87 18.51 35.15
N ALA A 179 -8.02 19.76 35.58
CA ALA A 179 -6.98 20.77 35.42
C ALA A 179 -5.66 20.24 36.05
N GLY A 180 -4.68 19.94 35.21
CA GLY A 180 -3.38 19.37 35.60
C GLY A 180 -3.13 17.91 35.19
N GLU A 181 -4.11 17.19 34.66
CA GLU A 181 -3.93 15.83 34.14
C GLU A 181 -3.44 15.85 32.68
N LYS A 182 -2.43 15.04 32.35
CA LYS A 182 -1.83 15.03 31.01
C LYS A 182 -2.84 14.43 30.02
N LEU A 183 -3.18 15.20 28.97
CA LEU A 183 -3.99 14.71 27.86
C LEU A 183 -3.35 13.44 27.30
N ARG A 184 -4.13 12.37 27.11
CA ARG A 184 -3.63 11.15 26.45
C ARG A 184 -3.19 11.55 25.04
N THR A 185 -1.89 11.55 24.80
CA THR A 185 -1.34 11.86 23.49
C THR A 185 -1.69 10.74 22.52
N SER A 186 -2.36 11.08 21.41
CA SER A 186 -2.59 10.15 20.31
C SER A 186 -1.26 9.50 19.90
N LYS A 187 -1.27 8.18 19.65
CA LYS A 187 -0.06 7.44 19.22
C LYS A 187 0.44 7.99 17.89
N LYS A 188 -0.45 8.45 17.00
CA LYS A 188 -0.11 9.17 15.77
C LYS A 188 0.69 10.44 16.08
N LYS A 189 0.25 11.24 17.05
CA LYS A 189 0.96 12.45 17.50
C LYS A 189 2.31 12.15 18.15
N SER A 190 2.44 11.02 18.87
CA SER A 190 3.70 10.61 19.49
C SER A 190 4.79 10.16 18.50
N LYS A 191 4.39 9.76 17.28
CA LYS A 191 5.30 9.32 16.22
C LYS A 191 5.64 10.43 15.21
N MET A 192 5.00 11.59 15.32
CA MET A 192 5.27 12.74 14.45
C MET A 192 6.64 13.35 14.80
N PRO A 193 7.45 13.81 13.83
CA PRO A 193 8.73 14.49 14.10
C PRO A 193 8.58 15.74 14.98
N SER A 194 7.39 16.33 15.02
CA SER A 194 7.06 17.47 15.87
C SER A 194 6.88 17.12 17.35
N ALA A 195 6.85 15.83 17.72
CA ALA A 195 6.69 15.40 19.11
C ALA A 195 7.89 15.72 20.00
N THR A 196 9.06 15.95 19.41
CA THR A 196 10.31 16.27 20.12
C THR A 196 10.59 17.77 20.22
N THR A 197 9.76 18.63 19.62
CA THR A 197 10.00 20.07 19.58
C THR A 197 9.13 20.79 20.62
N GLU A 198 9.62 20.94 21.85
CA GLU A 198 9.00 21.83 22.83
C GLU A 198 9.16 23.29 22.37
N SER A 199 8.10 23.90 21.83
CA SER A 199 8.11 25.34 21.60
C SER A 199 7.69 26.07 22.88
N GLN A 200 8.65 26.66 23.60
CA GLN A 200 8.39 27.70 24.60
C GLN A 200 7.96 29.00 23.90
N ARG A 201 6.69 29.10 23.51
CA ARG A 201 6.10 30.37 23.11
C ARG A 201 5.12 30.82 24.20
N ASP A 202 5.61 31.74 25.02
CA ASP A 202 4.84 32.49 26.03
C ASP A 202 3.94 33.51 25.30
N TRP A 203 2.64 33.24 25.26
CA TRP A 203 1.65 34.17 24.71
C TRP A 203 1.18 35.08 25.83
N GLY A 204 2.04 36.05 26.16
CA GLY A 204 1.95 36.95 27.31
C GLY A 204 0.53 37.29 27.77
N LYS A 205 0.30 37.05 29.07
CA LYS A 205 -0.80 37.67 29.82
C LYS A 205 -0.66 39.19 29.73
N VAL A 206 -1.70 39.83 29.20
CA VAL A 206 -1.97 41.26 29.36
C VAL A 206 -2.50 41.50 30.77
#